data_AF-A0A1Y4SMC7-F1
#
_entry.id   AF-A0A1Y4SMC7-F1
#
_cell.length_a   1.000
_cell.length_b   1.000
_cell.length_c   1.000
_cell.angle_alpha   90.00
_cell.angle_beta   90.00
_cell.angle_gamma   90.00
#
_symmetry.space_group_name_H-M   'P 1'
#
loop_
_entity.id
_entity.type
_entity.pdbx_description
1 polymer ?
#
loop_
_entity_poly.entity_id
_entity_poly.type
_entity_poly.pdbx_seq_one_letter_code
_entity_poly.pdbx_strand_id
1 'polypeptide(L)'
;MKARKKDMESKPIYEYIGQPALLEQLGEEACELGQASLKMARYIRSENPTPKTAFDVTKDLVEEVSDVLVCIEELKAAGFINDKTINAMKEIKRTRWYERLGGNENV
;
A
#
# COMPACT_ATOMS: atom_id res chain seq x y z
N MET A 1 -18.35 19.91 16.00
CA MET A 1 -17.55 18.93 15.21
C MET A 1 -16.23 19.51 14.66
N LYS A 2 -16.19 20.74 14.11
CA LYS A 2 -14.97 21.37 13.55
C LYS A 2 -13.80 21.57 14.54
N ALA A 3 -14.05 21.91 15.80
CA ALA A 3 -12.98 22.12 16.80
C ALA A 3 -12.20 20.84 17.12
N ARG A 4 -12.89 19.69 17.21
CA ARG A 4 -12.30 18.40 17.61
C ARG A 4 -11.37 17.80 16.56
N LYS A 5 -11.56 18.11 15.26
CA LYS A 5 -10.62 17.73 14.18
C LYS A 5 -9.31 18.52 14.25
N LYS A 6 -9.39 19.81 14.58
CA LYS A 6 -8.23 20.72 14.59
C LYS A 6 -7.23 20.39 15.70
N ASP A 7 -7.70 19.82 16.81
CA ASP A 7 -6.85 19.37 17.92
C ASP A 7 -6.20 18.00 17.63
N MET A 8 -6.85 17.14 16.82
CA MET A 8 -6.31 15.84 16.42
C MET A 8 -5.28 15.90 15.30
N GLU A 9 -5.26 16.96 14.49
CA GLU A 9 -4.22 17.18 13.47
C GLU A 9 -2.82 17.47 14.06
N SER A 10 -2.71 17.66 15.38
CA SER A 10 -1.42 17.95 16.03
C SER A 10 -0.60 16.70 16.37
N LYS A 11 -1.21 15.51 16.37
CA LYS A 11 -0.59 14.23 16.77
C LYS A 11 -0.82 13.17 15.69
N PRO A 12 0.17 12.32 15.41
CA PRO A 12 0.01 11.20 14.48
C PRO A 12 -1.03 10.19 15.00
N ILE A 13 -1.72 9.49 14.09
CA ILE A 13 -2.83 8.58 14.40
C ILE A 13 -2.39 7.49 15.38
N TYR A 14 -1.14 7.00 15.27
CA TYR A 14 -0.63 5.94 16.15
C TYR A 14 -0.65 6.32 17.64
N GLU A 15 -0.59 7.62 17.99
CA GLU A 15 -0.69 8.08 19.39
C GLU A 15 -2.10 7.85 19.99
N TYR A 16 -3.12 7.71 19.13
CA TYR A 16 -4.50 7.49 19.55
C TYR A 16 -4.86 6.01 19.62
N ILE A 17 -4.40 5.21 18.64
CA ILE A 17 -4.78 3.79 18.51
C ILE A 17 -3.74 2.82 19.08
N GLY A 18 -2.50 3.29 19.28
CA GLY A 18 -1.38 2.47 19.70
C GLY A 18 -0.71 1.67 18.58
N GLN A 19 0.50 1.23 18.84
CA GLN A 19 1.34 0.56 17.84
C GLN A 19 0.81 -0.80 17.34
N PRO A 20 0.23 -1.69 18.19
CA PRO A 20 -0.34 -2.95 17.70
C PRO A 20 -1.49 -2.74 16.71
N ALA A 21 -2.43 -1.85 17.04
CA ALA A 21 -3.57 -1.53 16.17
C ALA A 21 -3.11 -0.95 14.82
N LEU A 22 -2.04 -0.15 14.80
CA LEU A 22 -1.46 0.35 13.55
C LEU A 22 -0.91 -0.79 12.66
N LEU A 23 -0.25 -1.80 13.27
CA LEU A 23 0.27 -2.96 12.54
C LEU A 23 -0.86 -3.89 12.06
N GLU A 24 -1.91 -4.04 12.86
CA GLU A 24 -3.13 -4.75 12.48
C GLU A 24 -3.79 -4.07 11.27
N GLN A 25 -3.93 -2.74 11.30
CA GLN A 25 -4.45 -1.96 10.18
C GLN A 25 -3.59 -2.16 8.93
N LEU A 26 -2.25 -2.04 9.02
CA LEU A 26 -1.37 -2.30 7.86
C LEU A 26 -1.62 -3.70 7.28
N GLY A 27 -1.83 -4.70 8.12
CA GLY A 27 -2.10 -6.07 7.69
C GLY A 27 -3.43 -6.21 6.94
N GLU A 28 -4.47 -5.54 7.42
CA GLU A 28 -5.80 -5.48 6.78
C GLU A 28 -5.71 -4.77 5.43
N GLU A 29 -5.20 -3.54 5.39
CA GLU A 29 -5.08 -2.74 4.16
C GLU A 29 -4.19 -3.42 3.11
N ALA A 30 -3.12 -4.11 3.53
CA ALA A 30 -2.28 -4.87 2.60
C ALA A 30 -3.03 -6.06 1.98
N CYS A 31 -3.94 -6.70 2.73
CA CYS A 31 -4.79 -7.75 2.20
C CYS A 31 -5.80 -7.19 1.21
N GLU A 32 -6.43 -6.05 1.51
CA GLU A 32 -7.40 -5.39 0.64
C GLU A 32 -6.74 -4.89 -0.65
N LEU A 33 -5.57 -4.24 -0.56
CA LEU A 33 -4.75 -3.87 -1.70
C LEU A 33 -4.36 -5.09 -2.56
N GLY A 34 -3.99 -6.21 -1.93
CA GLY A 34 -3.73 -7.46 -2.64
C GLY A 34 -4.94 -7.92 -3.44
N GLN A 35 -6.14 -7.87 -2.86
CA GLN A 35 -7.38 -8.23 -3.54
C GLN A 35 -7.72 -7.25 -4.67
N ALA A 36 -7.62 -5.93 -4.46
CA ALA A 36 -7.87 -4.92 -5.49
C ALA A 36 -6.89 -5.06 -6.67
N SER A 37 -5.61 -5.30 -6.38
CA SER A 37 -4.58 -5.56 -7.39
C SER A 37 -4.91 -6.79 -8.24
N LEU A 38 -5.35 -7.89 -7.62
CA LEU A 38 -5.74 -9.10 -8.34
C LEU A 38 -7.03 -8.91 -9.15
N LYS A 39 -7.99 -8.11 -8.67
CA LYS A 39 -9.19 -7.73 -9.45
C LYS A 39 -8.79 -6.92 -10.68
N MET A 40 -7.94 -5.91 -10.54
CA MET A 40 -7.42 -5.11 -11.66
C MET A 40 -6.67 -5.99 -12.68
N ALA A 41 -5.80 -6.91 -12.21
CA ALA A 41 -5.06 -7.81 -13.08
C ALA A 41 -5.99 -8.72 -13.91
N ARG A 42 -7.05 -9.26 -13.29
CA ARG A 42 -8.07 -10.05 -14.00
C ARG A 42 -8.85 -9.21 -15.01
N TYR A 43 -9.21 -7.99 -14.64
CA TYR A 43 -9.87 -7.04 -15.54
C TYR A 43 -9.01 -6.80 -16.79
N ILE A 44 -7.71 -6.52 -16.62
CA ILE A 44 -6.77 -6.30 -17.73
C ILE A 44 -6.66 -7.54 -18.64
N ARG A 45 -6.59 -8.75 -18.07
CA ARG A 45 -6.51 -10.00 -18.85
C ARG A 45 -7.85 -10.45 -19.46
N SER A 46 -8.96 -9.79 -19.11
CA SER A 46 -10.31 -10.21 -19.50
C SER A 46 -10.66 -11.65 -19.07
N GLU A 47 -10.07 -12.13 -17.96
CA GLU A 47 -10.28 -13.47 -17.41
C GLU A 47 -11.24 -13.42 -16.21
N ASN A 48 -12.30 -14.24 -16.23
CA ASN A 48 -13.32 -14.29 -15.16
C ASN A 48 -13.86 -12.88 -14.82
N PRO A 49 -14.55 -12.23 -15.79
CA PRO A 49 -14.85 -10.82 -15.73
C PRO A 49 -15.65 -10.47 -14.48
N THR A 50 -15.07 -9.56 -13.69
CA THR A 50 -15.75 -8.92 -12.57
C THR A 50 -16.91 -8.06 -13.11
N PRO A 51 -18.05 -7.95 -12.41
CA PRO A 51 -19.15 -7.08 -12.83
C PRO A 51 -18.82 -5.57 -12.75
N LYS A 52 -17.65 -5.21 -12.23
CA LYS A 52 -17.16 -3.83 -12.11
C LYS A 52 -16.60 -3.28 -13.42
N THR A 53 -16.79 -1.98 -13.63
CA THR A 53 -16.23 -1.25 -14.78
C THR A 53 -14.73 -0.97 -14.60
N ALA A 54 -14.05 -0.53 -15.67
CA ALA A 54 -12.68 0.00 -15.59
C ALA A 54 -12.53 1.09 -14.52
N PHE A 55 -13.52 1.99 -14.44
CA PHE A 55 -13.52 3.08 -13.48
C PHE A 55 -13.58 2.54 -12.05
N ASP A 56 -14.48 1.60 -11.78
CA ASP A 56 -14.68 1.03 -10.45
C ASP A 56 -13.42 0.27 -9.98
N VAL A 57 -12.83 -0.59 -10.83
CA VAL A 57 -11.61 -1.33 -10.43
C VAL A 57 -10.41 -0.42 -10.24
N THR A 58 -10.33 0.69 -10.99
CA THR A 58 -9.28 1.70 -10.80
C THR A 58 -9.49 2.46 -9.51
N LYS A 59 -10.73 2.85 -9.22
CA LYS A 59 -11.08 3.54 -7.99
C LYS A 59 -10.76 2.69 -6.76
N ASP A 60 -11.21 1.42 -6.74
CA ASP A 60 -10.88 0.47 -5.68
C ASP A 60 -9.36 0.42 -5.46
N LEU A 61 -8.58 0.22 -6.54
CA LEU A 61 -7.12 0.12 -6.42
C LEU A 61 -6.48 1.39 -5.83
N VAL A 62 -6.95 2.57 -6.23
CA VAL A 62 -6.43 3.85 -5.71
C VAL A 62 -6.77 4.03 -4.23
N GLU A 63 -7.97 3.61 -3.82
CA GLU A 63 -8.42 3.62 -2.41
C GLU A 63 -7.46 2.78 -1.56
N GLU A 64 -7.31 1.49 -1.88
CA GLU A 64 -6.45 0.59 -1.07
C GLU A 64 -4.97 0.98 -1.10
N VAL A 65 -4.47 1.54 -2.21
CA VAL A 65 -3.10 2.07 -2.26
C VAL A 65 -2.96 3.24 -1.28
N SER A 66 -3.96 4.11 -1.21
CA SER A 66 -3.96 5.26 -0.31
C SER A 66 -3.98 4.81 1.15
N ASP A 67 -4.81 3.82 1.48
CA ASP A 67 -4.94 3.32 2.85
C ASP A 67 -3.64 2.66 3.34
N VAL A 68 -3.00 1.82 2.50
CA VAL A 68 -1.66 1.28 2.80
C VAL A 68 -0.61 2.38 2.96
N LEU A 69 -0.65 3.43 2.14
CA LEU A 69 0.30 4.54 2.24
C LEU A 69 0.13 5.31 3.55
N VAL A 70 -1.10 5.55 3.99
CA VAL A 70 -1.38 6.18 5.30
C VAL A 70 -0.81 5.32 6.43
N CYS A 71 -1.02 4.00 6.44
CA CYS A 71 -0.40 3.11 7.43
C CYS A 71 1.13 3.18 7.41
N ILE A 72 1.74 3.24 6.22
CA ILE A 72 3.20 3.38 6.08
C ILE A 72 3.71 4.71 6.65
N GLU A 73 2.99 5.81 6.42
CA GLU A 73 3.33 7.12 6.98
C GLU A 73 3.26 7.12 8.51
N GLU A 74 2.21 6.53 9.07
CA GLU A 74 2.05 6.37 10.52
C GLU A 74 3.14 5.48 11.14
N LEU A 75 3.58 4.43 10.43
CA LEU A 75 4.69 3.58 10.88
C LEU A 75 6.02 4.33 10.89
N LYS A 76 6.23 5.25 9.94
CA LYS A 76 7.40 6.15 9.96
C LYS A 76 7.31 7.12 11.14
N ALA A 77 6.14 7.72 11.35
CA ALA A 77 5.91 8.63 12.48
C ALA A 77 6.15 7.93 13.83
N ALA A 78 5.72 6.67 13.95
CA ALA A 78 5.94 5.82 15.12
C ALA A 78 7.38 5.31 15.27
N GLY A 79 8.27 5.56 14.30
CA GLY A 79 9.68 5.15 14.32
C GLY A 79 9.94 3.67 14.02
N PHE A 80 8.95 2.91 13.54
CA PHE A 80 9.13 1.50 13.17
C PHE A 80 10.00 1.32 11.93
N ILE A 81 9.85 2.23 10.98
CA ILE A 81 10.51 2.19 9.68
C ILE A 81 11.00 3.58 9.31
N ASN A 82 11.99 3.66 8.41
CA ASN A 82 12.51 4.93 7.93
C ASN A 82 12.87 4.86 6.44
N ASP A 83 12.84 6.02 5.78
CA ASP A 83 13.05 6.13 4.34
C ASP A 83 14.45 5.68 3.92
N LYS A 84 15.49 5.90 4.73
CA LYS A 84 16.86 5.50 4.39
C LYS A 84 16.96 3.98 4.21
N THR A 85 16.49 3.21 5.19
CA THR A 85 16.51 1.74 5.15
C THR A 85 15.57 1.20 4.07
N ILE A 86 14.38 1.78 3.94
CA ILE A 86 13.41 1.39 2.90
C ILE A 86 13.99 1.61 1.50
N ASN A 87 14.55 2.78 1.22
CA ASN A 87 15.05 3.13 -0.11
C ASN A 87 16.24 2.25 -0.49
N ALA A 88 17.17 2.00 0.42
CA ALA A 88 18.27 1.06 0.20
C ALA A 88 17.76 -0.34 -0.19
N MET A 89 16.73 -0.84 0.51
CA MET A 89 16.12 -2.14 0.21
C MET A 89 15.35 -2.14 -1.13
N LYS A 90 14.67 -1.03 -1.47
CA LYS A 90 13.96 -0.89 -2.76
C LYS A 90 14.92 -0.96 -3.94
N GLU A 91 16.09 -0.33 -3.87
CA GLU A 91 17.10 -0.43 -4.93
C GLU A 91 17.58 -1.87 -5.12
N ILE A 92 17.95 -2.56 -4.04
CA ILE A 92 18.38 -3.96 -4.11
C ILE A 92 17.30 -4.83 -4.76
N LYS A 93 16.03 -4.65 -4.38
CA LYS A 93 14.91 -5.41 -4.95
C LYS A 93 14.68 -5.09 -6.43
N ARG A 94 14.81 -3.83 -6.86
CA ARG A 94 14.71 -3.42 -8.27
C ARG A 94 15.83 -4.00 -9.11
N THR A 95 17.07 -3.92 -8.64
CA THR A 95 18.22 -4.53 -9.33
C THR A 95 17.98 -6.01 -9.57
N ARG A 96 17.55 -6.76 -8.54
CA ARG A 96 17.21 -8.19 -8.66
C ARG A 96 16.08 -8.46 -9.66
N TRP A 97 15.10 -7.55 -9.77
CA TRP A 97 14.03 -7.67 -10.76
C TRP A 97 14.57 -7.49 -12.19
N TYR A 98 15.40 -6.47 -12.42
CA TYR A 98 16.02 -6.26 -13.73
C TYR A 98 16.96 -7.41 -14.13
N GLU A 99 17.74 -7.95 -13.19
CA GLU A 99 18.59 -9.13 -13.45
C GLU A 99 17.77 -10.34 -13.91
N ARG A 100 16.59 -10.58 -13.31
CA ARG A 100 15.69 -11.67 -13.71
C ARG A 100 15.08 -11.46 -15.09
N LEU A 101 14.79 -10.20 -15.46
CA LEU A 101 14.22 -9.87 -16.76
C LEU A 101 15.28 -9.86 -17.87
N GLY A 102 16.49 -9.34 -17.60
CA GLY A 102 17.61 -9.30 -18.55
C GLY A 102 18.36 -10.62 -18.70
N GLY A 103 18.28 -11.52 -17.71
CA GLY A 103 18.76 -12.90 -17.83
C GLY A 103 17.93 -13.78 -18.78
N ASN A 104 16.76 -13.30 -19.23
CA ASN A 104 15.86 -13.99 -20.16
C ASN A 104 16.11 -13.66 -21.64
N GLU A 105 17.10 -12.83 -22.00
CA GLU A 105 17.44 -12.54 -23.41
C GLU A 105 18.31 -13.62 -24.09
N ASN A 106 18.54 -14.77 -23.43
CA ASN A 106 19.37 -15.88 -23.94
C ASN A 106 18.65 -17.24 -24.01
N VAL A 107 17.32 -17.28 -24.24
CA VAL A 107 16.58 -18.52 -24.56
C VAL A 107 15.74 -18.34 -25.81
#